data_AF-A0A9D4XNW1-F1
#
_entry.id   AF-A0A9D4XNW1-F1
#
_cell.length_a   1.000
_cell.length_b   1.000
_cell.length_c   1.000
_cell.angle_alpha   90.00
_cell.angle_beta   90.00
_cell.angle_gamma   90.00
#
_symmetry.space_group_name_H-M   'P 1'
#
loop_
_entity.id
_entity.type
_entity.pdbx_description
1 polymer ?
#
loop_
_entity_poly.entity_id
_entity_poly.type
_entity_poly.pdbx_seq_one_letter_code
_entity_poly.pdbx_strand_id
1 'polypeptide(L)'
;MDLVVAATALNFTAHINSTPMMSDMNFKSWKEFVEIVLGYMNLDLSLREERPTVAVENPNETKIEKWDRSNRMSLMMIKRYIPEMIRGSIAESESVKKFLETVEQFFAKNDKAETSSTLSKLISMVYKGKGNILVLLLTLVCPCRVACGAVLQAMLKDSSIWPMAIKLL
;
A
#
# COMPACT_ATOMS: atom_id res chain seq x y z
N MET A 1 -2.34 -32.22 16.46
CA MET A 1 -2.39 -30.86 15.88
C MET A 1 -1.50 -30.01 16.78
N ASP A 2 -0.30 -29.66 16.31
CA ASP A 2 0.78 -29.17 17.18
C ASP A 2 0.45 -27.82 17.84
N LEU A 3 0.67 -27.74 19.15
CA LEU A 3 0.50 -26.53 19.96
C LEU A 3 1.28 -25.32 19.41
N VAL A 4 2.43 -25.58 18.77
CA VAL A 4 3.25 -24.56 18.10
C VAL A 4 2.55 -23.98 16.86
N VAL A 5 1.85 -24.81 16.09
CA VAL A 5 1.10 -24.40 14.90
C VAL A 5 -0.16 -23.61 15.30
N ALA A 6 -0.82 -24.01 16.40
CA ALA A 6 -1.95 -23.27 16.94
C ALA A 6 -1.53 -21.90 17.52
N ALA A 7 -0.41 -21.84 18.25
CA ALA A 7 0.11 -20.59 18.81
C ALA A 7 0.60 -19.61 17.73
N THR A 8 1.26 -20.12 16.69
CA THR A 8 1.66 -19.29 15.52
C THR A 8 0.45 -18.78 14.76
N ALA A 9 -0.59 -19.58 14.57
CA ALA A 9 -1.84 -19.15 13.94
C ALA A 9 -2.60 -18.09 14.77
N LEU A 10 -2.66 -18.23 16.10
CA LEU A 10 -3.30 -17.25 16.98
C LEU A 10 -2.53 -15.93 17.02
N ASN A 11 -1.20 -15.98 17.13
CA ASN A 11 -0.35 -14.79 17.06
C ASN A 11 -0.47 -14.11 15.70
N PHE A 12 -0.51 -14.87 14.61
CA PHE A 12 -0.74 -14.33 13.28
C PHE A 12 -2.09 -13.62 13.16
N THR A 13 -3.15 -14.23 13.69
CA THR A 13 -4.51 -13.65 13.64
C THR A 13 -4.61 -12.36 14.46
N ALA A 14 -4.01 -12.34 15.65
CA ALA A 14 -3.91 -11.14 16.47
C ALA A 14 -3.10 -10.04 15.77
N HIS A 15 -2.01 -10.42 15.09
CA HIS A 15 -1.15 -9.49 14.37
C HIS A 15 -1.85 -8.89 13.15
N ILE A 16 -2.54 -9.71 12.33
CA ILE A 16 -3.34 -9.26 11.18
C ILE A 16 -4.36 -8.20 11.59
N ASN A 17 -5.05 -8.40 12.73
CA ASN A 17 -6.07 -7.48 13.21
C ASN A 17 -5.49 -6.14 13.70
N SER A 18 -4.19 -6.11 14.03
CA SER A 18 -3.46 -4.90 14.45
C SER A 18 -2.70 -4.22 13.30
N THR A 19 -2.55 -4.87 12.15
CA THR A 19 -1.86 -4.32 10.99
C THR A 19 -2.70 -3.22 10.34
N PRO A 20 -2.15 -2.03 10.09
CA PRO A 20 -2.84 -1.02 9.31
C PRO A 20 -3.12 -1.59 7.90
N MET A 21 -4.40 -1.62 7.54
CA MET A 21 -4.85 -1.99 6.20
C MET A 21 -4.07 -1.19 5.15
N MET A 22 -3.68 -1.83 4.04
CA MET A 22 -2.96 -1.15 2.97
C MET A 22 -3.82 0.00 2.43
N SER A 23 -3.24 1.19 2.35
CA SER A 23 -3.85 2.40 1.79
C SER A 23 -2.86 3.06 0.82
N ASP A 24 -3.36 3.96 -0.01
CA ASP A 24 -2.52 4.65 -1.02
C ASP A 24 -1.31 5.37 -0.40
N MET A 25 -1.41 5.79 0.88
CA MET A 25 -0.39 6.59 1.57
C MET A 25 0.63 5.78 2.38
N ASN A 26 0.46 4.47 2.53
CA ASN A 26 1.30 3.66 3.43
C ASN A 26 2.01 2.48 2.74
N PHE A 27 2.00 2.41 1.40
CA PHE A 27 2.53 1.26 0.66
C PHE A 27 3.94 0.84 1.10
N LYS A 28 4.87 1.80 1.27
CA LYS A 28 6.24 1.49 1.70
C LYS A 28 6.29 0.82 3.08
N SER A 29 5.64 1.42 4.08
CA SER A 29 5.57 0.87 5.43
C SER A 29 4.81 -0.45 5.49
N TRP A 30 3.77 -0.59 4.67
CA TRP A 30 3.02 -1.83 4.53
C TRP A 30 3.87 -2.95 3.93
N LYS A 31 4.65 -2.65 2.88
CA LYS A 31 5.56 -3.60 2.22
C LYS A 31 6.62 -4.10 3.19
N GLU A 32 7.28 -3.18 3.90
CA GLU A 32 8.28 -3.52 4.94
C GLU A 32 7.68 -4.42 6.02
N PHE A 33 6.48 -4.09 6.51
CA PHE A 33 5.79 -4.91 7.50
C PHE A 33 5.49 -6.33 6.99
N VAL A 34 4.95 -6.43 5.78
CA VAL A 34 4.64 -7.72 5.15
C VAL A 34 5.91 -8.57 4.98
N GLU A 35 7.01 -7.98 4.53
CA GLU A 35 8.29 -8.67 4.37
C GLU A 35 8.82 -9.18 5.71
N ILE A 36 8.72 -8.39 6.79
CA ILE A 36 9.11 -8.80 8.15
C ILE A 36 8.26 -9.99 8.62
N VAL A 37 6.94 -9.94 8.43
CA VAL A 37 6.02 -11.01 8.85
C VAL A 37 6.32 -12.31 8.08
N LEU A 38 6.55 -12.22 6.78
CA LEU A 38 6.91 -13.38 5.97
C LEU A 38 8.26 -13.98 6.39
N GLY A 39 9.25 -13.13 6.69
CA GLY A 39 10.54 -13.55 7.23
C GLY A 39 10.41 -14.24 8.58
N TYR A 40 9.62 -13.68 9.50
CA TYR A 40 9.35 -14.27 10.81
C TYR A 40 8.73 -15.68 10.71
N MET A 41 7.91 -15.92 9.68
CA MET A 41 7.26 -17.21 9.45
C MET A 41 8.07 -18.17 8.57
N ASN A 42 9.29 -17.81 8.16
CA ASN A 42 10.09 -18.56 7.20
C ASN A 42 9.36 -18.80 5.85
N LEU A 43 8.62 -17.81 5.38
CA LEU A 43 7.86 -17.84 4.12
C LEU A 43 8.45 -16.92 3.04
N ASP A 44 9.58 -16.29 3.31
CA ASP A 44 10.21 -15.31 2.42
C ASP A 44 11.27 -15.87 1.48
N LEU A 45 11.44 -17.20 1.45
CA LEU A 45 12.37 -17.87 0.52
C LEU A 45 12.13 -17.44 -0.93
N SER A 46 10.87 -17.42 -1.37
CA SER A 46 10.51 -17.03 -2.73
C SER A 46 10.62 -15.52 -3.02
N LEU A 47 10.87 -14.70 -1.99
CA LEU A 47 11.18 -13.27 -2.13
C LEU A 47 12.69 -13.07 -2.31
N ARG A 48 13.50 -13.89 -1.63
CA ARG A 48 14.97 -13.78 -1.60
C ARG A 48 15.65 -14.50 -2.77
N GLU A 49 15.08 -15.62 -3.20
CA GLU A 49 15.71 -16.52 -4.17
C GLU A 49 14.84 -16.66 -5.43
N GLU A 50 15.49 -16.75 -6.59
CA GLU A 50 14.83 -17.14 -7.83
C GLU A 50 14.43 -18.62 -7.78
N ARG A 51 13.32 -18.98 -8.46
CA ARG A 51 12.85 -20.36 -8.50
C ARG A 51 13.94 -21.26 -9.08
N PRO A 52 14.35 -22.34 -8.38
CA PRO A 52 15.36 -23.25 -8.90
C PRO A 52 14.91 -23.89 -10.21
N THR A 53 15.79 -23.94 -11.21
CA THR A 53 15.56 -24.68 -12.45
C THR A 53 15.76 -26.17 -12.22
N VAL A 54 14.88 -27.00 -12.78
CA VAL A 54 15.06 -28.45 -12.77
C VAL A 54 16.28 -28.78 -13.64
N ALA A 55 17.41 -29.13 -13.01
CA ALA A 55 18.54 -29.71 -13.71
C ALA A 55 18.25 -31.20 -13.96
N VAL A 56 18.39 -31.63 -15.22
CA VAL A 56 18.06 -33.01 -15.67
C VAL A 56 18.86 -34.09 -14.91
N GLU A 57 20.03 -33.74 -14.38
CA GLU A 57 20.96 -34.69 -13.76
C GLU A 57 20.76 -34.86 -12.25
N ASN A 58 20.09 -33.92 -11.56
CA ASN A 58 19.75 -34.04 -10.14
C ASN A 58 18.64 -33.03 -9.77
N PRO A 59 17.35 -33.39 -9.91
CA PRO A 59 16.28 -32.49 -9.55
C PRO A 59 16.33 -32.24 -8.05
N ASN A 60 16.60 -30.99 -7.66
CA ASN A 60 16.62 -30.58 -6.26
C ASN A 60 15.17 -30.39 -5.77
N GLU A 61 14.34 -31.44 -5.90
CA GLU A 61 12.89 -31.44 -5.71
C GLU A 61 12.50 -30.82 -4.37
N THR A 62 13.26 -31.12 -3.32
CA THR A 62 13.02 -30.58 -1.98
C THR A 62 13.21 -29.06 -1.91
N LYS A 63 14.14 -28.49 -2.67
CA LYS A 63 14.31 -27.03 -2.76
C LYS A 63 13.18 -26.39 -3.56
N ILE A 64 12.79 -27.03 -4.66
CA ILE A 64 11.66 -26.56 -5.50
C ILE A 64 10.37 -26.57 -4.69
N GLU A 65 10.08 -27.65 -3.97
CA GLU A 65 8.88 -27.77 -3.13
C GLU A 65 8.85 -26.71 -2.01
N LYS A 66 10.00 -26.47 -1.36
CA LYS A 66 10.12 -25.41 -0.34
C LYS A 66 9.88 -24.02 -0.94
N TRP A 67 10.44 -23.75 -2.11
CA TRP A 67 10.23 -22.48 -2.82
C TRP A 67 8.77 -22.32 -3.23
N ASP A 68 8.16 -23.34 -3.85
CA ASP A 68 6.77 -23.30 -4.31
C ASP A 68 5.80 -23.14 -3.12
N ARG A 69 6.08 -23.79 -1.97
CA ARG A 69 5.33 -23.62 -0.73
C ARG A 69 5.43 -22.19 -0.20
N SER A 70 6.65 -21.64 -0.12
CA SER A 70 6.90 -20.26 0.33
C SER A 70 6.16 -19.27 -0.57
N ASN A 71 6.26 -19.44 -1.90
CA ASN A 71 5.59 -18.61 -2.89
C ASN A 71 4.07 -18.63 -2.74
N ARG A 72 3.47 -19.83 -2.64
CA ARG A 72 2.01 -20.01 -2.48
C ARG A 72 1.51 -19.34 -1.21
N MET A 73 2.16 -19.58 -0.06
CA MET A 73 1.72 -19.06 1.23
C MET A 73 1.87 -17.53 1.28
N SER A 74 2.96 -16.99 0.76
CA SER A 74 3.20 -15.54 0.73
C SER A 74 2.18 -14.84 -0.16
N LEU A 75 1.86 -15.37 -1.34
CA LEU A 75 0.78 -14.82 -2.19
C LEU A 75 -0.56 -14.76 -1.43
N MET A 76 -0.93 -15.82 -0.71
CA MET A 76 -2.17 -15.85 0.08
C MET A 76 -2.17 -14.77 1.17
N MET A 77 -1.05 -14.62 1.89
CA MET A 77 -0.93 -13.59 2.94
C MET A 77 -1.02 -12.18 2.36
N ILE A 78 -0.22 -11.86 1.34
CA ILE A 78 -0.18 -10.52 0.77
C ILE A 78 -1.55 -10.12 0.23
N LYS A 79 -2.21 -11.00 -0.54
CA LYS A 79 -3.55 -10.75 -1.06
C LYS A 79 -4.59 -10.49 0.03
N ARG A 80 -4.45 -11.13 1.19
CA ARG A 80 -5.35 -10.93 2.34
C ARG A 80 -5.21 -9.52 2.92
N TYR A 81 -4.01 -8.95 2.94
CA TYR A 81 -3.75 -7.58 3.42
C TYR A 81 -4.13 -6.49 2.42
N ILE A 82 -4.40 -6.86 1.16
CA ILE A 82 -4.91 -5.94 0.14
C ILE A 82 -6.43 -5.78 0.32
N PRO A 83 -6.96 -4.54 0.46
CA PRO A 83 -8.38 -4.26 0.49
C PRO A 83 -9.12 -4.85 -0.72
N GLU A 84 -10.26 -5.46 -0.47
CA GLU A 84 -11.07 -6.12 -1.51
C GLU A 84 -11.44 -5.17 -2.66
N MET A 85 -11.70 -3.91 -2.34
CA MET A 85 -12.07 -2.87 -3.32
C MET A 85 -11.01 -2.58 -4.39
N ILE A 86 -9.72 -2.82 -4.11
CA ILE A 86 -8.63 -2.64 -5.09
C ILE A 86 -8.05 -3.96 -5.56
N ARG A 87 -8.35 -5.08 -4.89
CA ARG A 87 -7.79 -6.40 -5.22
C ARG A 87 -8.07 -6.81 -6.67
N GLY A 88 -9.27 -6.51 -7.18
CA GLY A 88 -9.64 -6.82 -8.57
C GLY A 88 -8.95 -5.97 -9.63
N SER A 89 -8.32 -4.86 -9.24
CA SER A 89 -7.64 -3.93 -10.15
C SER A 89 -6.14 -4.21 -10.30
N ILE A 90 -5.60 -5.11 -9.47
CA ILE A 90 -4.19 -5.49 -9.47
C ILE A 90 -4.04 -6.73 -10.35
N ALA A 91 -3.07 -6.72 -11.27
CA ALA A 91 -2.84 -7.88 -12.14
C ALA A 91 -2.34 -9.08 -11.34
N GLU A 92 -2.80 -10.27 -11.72
CA GLU A 92 -2.42 -11.53 -11.10
C GLU A 92 -0.99 -11.94 -11.48
N SER A 93 -0.33 -12.68 -10.59
CA SER A 93 1.01 -13.22 -10.85
C SER A 93 1.26 -14.53 -10.11
N GLU A 94 1.97 -15.45 -10.77
CA GLU A 94 2.37 -16.73 -10.20
C GLU A 94 3.54 -16.60 -9.22
N SER A 95 4.34 -15.53 -9.31
CA SER A 95 5.46 -15.27 -8.41
C SER A 95 5.10 -14.15 -7.44
N VAL A 96 5.33 -14.38 -6.14
CA VAL A 96 5.09 -13.38 -5.10
C VAL A 96 5.91 -12.11 -5.34
N LYS A 97 7.14 -12.24 -5.85
CA LYS A 97 8.02 -11.12 -6.16
C LYS A 97 7.43 -10.23 -7.26
N LYS A 98 7.00 -10.85 -8.37
CA LYS A 98 6.30 -10.16 -9.47
C LYS A 98 4.95 -9.58 -9.04
N PHE A 99 4.24 -10.27 -8.15
CA PHE A 99 2.99 -9.76 -7.59
C PHE A 99 3.24 -8.48 -6.79
N LEU A 100 4.21 -8.45 -5.88
CA LEU A 100 4.58 -7.24 -5.13
C LEU A 100 5.00 -6.09 -6.05
N GLU A 101 5.77 -6.35 -7.10
CA GLU A 101 6.11 -5.35 -8.12
C GLU A 101 4.87 -4.78 -8.81
N THR A 102 3.88 -5.63 -9.10
CA THR A 102 2.61 -5.21 -9.71
C THR A 102 1.81 -4.31 -8.76
N VAL A 103 1.77 -4.66 -7.47
CA VAL A 103 1.13 -3.82 -6.43
C VAL A 103 1.85 -2.47 -6.35
N GLU A 104 3.18 -2.45 -6.31
CA GLU A 104 3.99 -1.23 -6.27
C GLU A 104 3.71 -0.32 -7.48
N GLN A 105 3.66 -0.90 -8.68
CA GLN A 105 3.33 -0.17 -9.90
C GLN A 105 1.89 0.36 -9.91
N PHE A 106 0.93 -0.36 -9.32
CA PHE A 106 -0.46 0.08 -9.21
C PHE A 106 -0.55 1.39 -8.41
N PHE A 107 0.12 1.46 -7.26
CA PHE A 107 0.14 2.68 -6.45
C PHE A 107 0.93 3.82 -7.09
N ALA A 108 2.08 3.53 -7.71
CA ALA A 108 2.86 4.55 -8.42
C ALA A 108 2.08 5.17 -9.59
N LYS A 109 1.25 4.39 -10.29
CA LYS A 109 0.37 4.89 -11.36
C LYS A 109 -0.77 5.74 -10.81
N ASN A 110 -1.43 5.28 -9.74
CA ASN A 110 -2.55 5.99 -9.15
C ASN A 110 -2.14 7.34 -8.57
N ASP A 111 -1.00 7.42 -7.87
CA ASP A 111 -0.45 8.67 -7.34
C ASP A 111 -0.23 9.71 -8.44
N LYS A 112 0.37 9.29 -9.56
CA LYS A 112 0.59 10.15 -10.73
C LYS A 112 -0.71 10.58 -11.40
N ALA A 113 -1.67 9.66 -11.56
CA ALA A 113 -2.96 9.94 -12.19
C ALA A 113 -3.82 10.87 -11.34
N GLU A 114 -3.81 10.68 -10.03
CA GLU A 114 -4.50 11.54 -9.07
C GLU A 114 -3.90 12.95 -9.05
N THR A 115 -2.57 13.05 -8.99
CA THR A 115 -1.87 14.34 -9.02
C THR A 115 -2.19 15.10 -10.30
N SER A 116 -2.17 14.41 -11.46
CA SER A 116 -2.54 15.02 -12.74
C SER A 116 -4.01 15.44 -12.80
N SER A 117 -4.95 14.61 -12.33
CA SER A 117 -6.38 14.94 -12.29
C SER A 117 -6.66 16.14 -11.39
N THR A 118 -6.02 16.17 -10.22
CA THR A 118 -6.13 17.27 -9.25
C THR A 118 -5.57 18.55 -9.83
N LEU A 119 -4.40 18.49 -10.48
CA LEU A 119 -3.81 19.62 -11.17
C LEU A 119 -4.70 20.15 -12.31
N SER A 120 -5.26 19.27 -13.15
CA SER A 120 -6.17 19.67 -14.23
C SER A 120 -7.44 20.33 -13.71
N LYS A 121 -8.03 19.80 -12.62
CA LYS A 121 -9.19 20.41 -11.95
C LYS A 121 -8.83 21.80 -11.42
N LEU A 122 -7.69 21.94 -10.74
CA LEU A 122 -7.22 23.21 -10.20
C LEU A 122 -6.97 24.25 -11.30
N ILE A 123 -6.25 23.87 -12.36
CA ILE A 123 -6.03 24.72 -13.54
C ILE A 123 -7.38 25.17 -14.12
N SER A 124 -8.34 24.26 -14.28
CA SER A 124 -9.68 24.62 -14.78
C SER A 124 -10.44 25.59 -13.86
N MET A 125 -10.23 25.51 -12.54
CA MET A 125 -10.85 26.42 -11.57
C MET A 125 -10.21 27.81 -11.61
N VAL A 126 -8.89 27.90 -11.78
CA VAL A 126 -8.16 29.16 -11.97
C VAL A 126 -8.61 29.85 -13.25
N TYR A 127 -8.65 29.14 -14.38
CA TYR A 127 -9.08 29.72 -15.66
C TYR A 127 -10.54 30.20 -15.64
N LYS A 128 -11.41 29.54 -14.86
CA LYS A 128 -12.80 29.95 -14.67
C LYS A 128 -12.96 31.12 -13.67
N GLY A 129 -11.86 31.67 -13.13
CA GLY A 129 -11.88 32.77 -12.16
C GLY A 129 -12.44 32.38 -10.79
N LYS A 130 -12.50 31.09 -10.47
CA LYS A 130 -13.16 30.56 -9.25
C LYS A 130 -12.19 30.06 -8.17
N GLY A 131 -10.88 30.09 -8.41
CA GLY A 131 -9.86 29.57 -7.49
C GLY A 131 -8.98 30.66 -6.89
N ASN A 132 -8.81 30.66 -5.56
CA ASN A 132 -7.83 31.49 -4.85
C ASN A 132 -6.50 30.72 -4.71
N ILE A 133 -5.35 31.36 -4.90
CA ILE A 133 -4.00 30.76 -4.84
C ILE A 133 -3.72 30.10 -3.48
N LEU A 134 -4.33 30.61 -2.40
CA LEU A 134 -4.26 30.01 -1.07
C LEU A 134 -4.97 28.65 -0.98
N VAL A 135 -6.09 28.48 -1.69
CA VAL A 135 -6.83 27.21 -1.77
C VAL A 135 -6.02 26.18 -2.56
N LEU A 136 -5.30 26.63 -3.61
CA LEU A 136 -4.34 25.83 -4.37
C LEU A 136 -3.22 25.28 -3.47
N LEU A 137 -2.58 26.16 -2.68
CA LEU A 137 -1.50 25.77 -1.77
C LEU A 137 -1.98 24.79 -0.70
N LEU A 138 -3.13 25.05 -0.08
CA LEU A 138 -3.71 24.16 0.94
C LEU A 138 -4.12 22.78 0.39
N THR A 139 -4.61 22.73 -0.85
CA THR A 139 -5.00 21.46 -1.50
C THR A 139 -3.79 20.60 -1.87
N LEU A 140 -2.64 21.22 -2.17
CA LEU A 140 -1.40 20.52 -2.50
C LEU A 140 -0.60 20.07 -1.25
N VAL A 141 -0.82 20.71 -0.11
CA VAL A 141 -0.07 20.46 1.14
C VAL A 141 -0.78 19.49 2.09
N CYS A 142 -2.08 19.22 1.94
CA CYS A 142 -2.82 18.32 2.84
C CYS A 142 -3.02 16.91 2.24
N PRO A 143 -2.30 15.86 2.71
CA PRO A 143 -2.37 14.51 2.15
C PRO A 143 -3.61 13.73 2.61
N CYS A 144 -4.22 14.14 3.72
CA CYS A 144 -5.55 13.69 4.09
C CYS A 144 -6.54 14.53 3.28
N ARG A 145 -7.20 13.96 2.26
CA ARG A 145 -8.32 14.60 1.53
C ARG A 145 -9.48 15.07 2.44
N VAL A 146 -9.34 15.00 3.76
CA VAL A 146 -10.31 15.32 4.81
C VAL A 146 -9.67 16.19 5.90
N ALA A 147 -9.06 17.32 5.54
CA ALA A 147 -9.38 18.50 6.31
C ALA A 147 -10.85 18.79 5.98
N CYS A 148 -11.75 18.33 6.87
CA CYS A 148 -13.21 18.44 6.76
C CYS A 148 -13.56 19.73 6.00
N GLY A 149 -14.27 19.66 4.87
CA GLY A 149 -14.53 20.84 4.04
C GLY A 149 -15.06 22.05 4.82
N ALA A 150 -15.64 21.81 6.00
CA ALA A 150 -15.99 22.81 7.00
C ALA A 150 -14.81 23.66 7.50
N VAL A 151 -13.62 23.10 7.76
CA VAL A 151 -12.43 23.83 8.23
C VAL A 151 -11.89 24.75 7.13
N LEU A 152 -11.83 24.26 5.89
CA LEU A 152 -11.41 25.06 4.74
C LEU A 152 -12.42 26.18 4.44
N GLN A 153 -13.73 25.91 4.54
CA GLN A 153 -14.78 26.91 4.38
C GLN A 153 -14.80 27.94 5.51
N ALA A 154 -14.48 27.53 6.74
CA ALA A 154 -14.34 28.44 7.88
C ALA A 154 -13.11 29.35 7.73
N MET A 155 -11.96 28.81 7.30
CA MET A 155 -10.74 29.60 7.05
C MET A 155 -10.85 30.56 5.87
N LEU A 156 -11.70 30.27 4.88
CA LEU A 156 -11.97 31.17 3.74
C LEU A 156 -12.98 32.27 4.07
N LYS A 157 -13.84 32.07 5.08
CA LYS A 157 -14.87 33.05 5.47
C LYS A 157 -14.42 34.02 6.56
N ASP A 158 -13.39 33.68 7.34
CA ASP A 158 -12.95 34.49 8.47
C ASP A 158 -11.43 34.73 8.45
N SER A 159 -11.03 35.94 8.07
CA SER A 159 -9.64 36.39 7.99
C SER A 159 -8.94 36.47 9.36
N SER A 160 -9.68 36.42 10.48
CA SER A 160 -9.10 36.44 11.82
C SER A 160 -8.41 35.14 12.22
N ILE A 161 -8.65 34.05 11.47
CA ILE A 161 -8.12 32.70 11.74
C ILE A 161 -6.72 32.49 11.13
N TRP A 162 -6.31 33.33 10.17
CA TRP A 162 -5.01 33.21 9.47
C TRP A 162 -3.78 33.13 10.38
N PRO A 163 -3.66 33.89 11.49
CA PRO A 163 -2.50 33.81 12.38
C PRO A 163 -2.36 32.47 13.12
N MET A 164 -3.47 31.75 13.33
CA MET A 164 -3.43 30.40 13.94
C MET A 164 -3.05 29.34 12.91
N ALA A 165 -3.50 29.49 11.66
CA ALA A 165 -3.17 28.57 10.57
C ALA A 165 -1.68 28.59 10.18
N ILE A 166 -1.03 29.77 10.23
CA ILE A 166 0.41 29.91 9.96
C ILE A 166 1.28 29.19 11.01
N LYS A 167 0.78 28.99 12.24
CA LYS A 167 1.50 28.26 13.30
C LYS A 167 1.40 26.73 13.17
N LEU A 168 0.52 26.23 12.30
CA LEU A 168 0.24 24.80 12.09
C LEU A 168 0.85 24.24 10.79
N LEU A 169 1.44 25.12 9.96
CA LEU A 169 2.32 24.77 8.84
C LEU A 169 3.77 24.75 9.31
#